data_AF-A0A356F7K3-F1
#
_entry.id   AF-A0A356F7K3-F1
#
_cell.length_a   1.000
_cell.length_b   1.000
_cell.length_c   1.000
_cell.angle_alpha   90.00
_cell.angle_beta   90.00
_cell.angle_gamma   90.00
#
_symmetry.space_group_name_H-M   'P 1'
#
loop_
_entity.id
_entity.type
_entity.pdbx_description
1 polymer ?
#
loop_
_entity_poly.entity_id
_entity_poly.type
_entity_poly.pdbx_seq_one_letter_code
_entity_poly.pdbx_strand_id
1 'polypeptide(L)' 'MKDLKGHFLSSEKDRFGRALSEKILAYALGRSLEFTDEQTVEALVRGFKRSGYHLCDLIAQAVETEASRTR' A
#
# COMPACT_ATOMS: atom_id res chain seq x y z
N MET A 1 -19.03 3.66 -24.98
CA MET A 1 -17.58 3.39 -25.02
C MET A 1 -16.82 4.04 -23.83
N LYS A 2 -17.34 3.99 -22.60
CA LYS A 2 -16.62 4.46 -21.41
C LYS A 2 -16.11 3.32 -20.50
N ASP A 3 -16.42 2.07 -20.85
CA ASP A 3 -16.30 0.95 -19.90
C ASP A 3 -14.94 0.24 -19.89
N LEU A 4 -14.24 0.11 -21.01
CA LEU A 4 -12.96 -0.62 -21.04
C LEU A 4 -11.78 0.23 -20.52
N LYS A 5 -11.75 1.52 -20.88
CA LYS A 5 -10.70 2.45 -20.41
C LYS A 5 -10.77 2.67 -18.90
N GLY A 6 -11.97 2.81 -18.35
CA GLY A 6 -12.17 2.98 -16.90
C GLY A 6 -11.73 1.76 -16.11
N HIS A 7 -12.04 0.56 -16.60
CA HIS A 7 -11.64 -0.68 -15.94
C HIS A 7 -10.11 -0.87 -15.94
N PHE A 8 -9.44 -0.56 -17.06
CA PHE A 8 -7.98 -0.63 -17.15
C PHE A 8 -7.30 0.38 -16.22
N LEU A 9 -7.81 1.62 -16.19
CA LEU A 9 -7.29 2.66 -15.29
C LEU A 9 -7.48 2.29 -13.81
N SER A 10 -8.56 1.61 -13.44
CA SER A 10 -8.77 1.15 -12.06
C SER A 10 -7.83 0.02 -11.68
N SER A 11 -7.66 -0.97 -12.56
CA SER A 11 -6.74 -2.10 -12.35
C SER A 11 -5.29 -1.63 -12.20
N GLU A 12 -4.85 -0.71 -13.06
CA GLU A 12 -3.48 -0.17 -12.98
C GLU A 12 -3.27 0.69 -11.73
N LYS A 13 -4.30 1.42 -11.26
CA LYS A 13 -4.25 2.15 -9.99
C LYS A 13 -4.10 1.21 -8.79
N ASP A 14 -4.85 0.12 -8.75
CA ASP A 14 -4.77 -0.86 -7.67
C ASP A 14 -3.38 -1.55 -7.65
N ARG A 15 -2.84 -1.92 -8.83
CA ARG A 15 -1.48 -2.48 -8.97
C ARG A 15 -0.40 -1.50 -8.51
N PHE A 16 -0.50 -0.24 -8.94
CA PHE A 16 0.41 0.82 -8.49
C PHE A 16 0.31 1.03 -6.98
N GLY A 17 -0.91 1.06 -6.44
CA GLY A 17 -1.15 1.18 -5.01
C GLY A 17 -0.48 0.10 -4.18
N ARG A 18 -0.56 -1.15 -4.65
CA ARG A 18 0.13 -2.29 -4.01
C ARG A 18 1.64 -2.15 -4.07
N ALA A 19 2.21 -1.92 -5.25
CA ALA A 19 3.65 -1.78 -5.42
C ALA A 19 4.22 -0.62 -4.58
N LEU A 20 3.52 0.52 -4.52
CA LEU A 20 3.94 1.66 -3.71
C LEU A 20 3.86 1.35 -2.21
N SER A 21 2.78 0.70 -1.76
CA SER A 21 2.61 0.28 -0.36
C SER A 21 3.73 -0.65 0.09
N GLU A 22 4.11 -1.61 -0.76
CA GLU A 22 5.23 -2.52 -0.50
C GLU A 22 6.56 -1.76 -0.31
N LYS A 23 6.85 -0.79 -1.19
CA LYS A 23 8.09 -0.01 -1.12
C LYS A 23 8.14 0.91 0.11
N ILE A 24 7.02 1.55 0.46
CA ILE A 24 6.93 2.40 1.65
C ILE A 24 7.08 1.56 2.92
N LEU A 25 6.43 0.40 2.99
CA LEU A 25 6.56 -0.49 4.15
C LEU A 25 8.00 -1.01 4.29
N ALA A 26 8.64 -1.44 3.21
CA ALA A 26 10.05 -1.86 3.24
C ALA A 26 10.97 -0.73 3.74
N TYR A 27 10.72 0.52 3.31
CA TYR A 27 11.46 1.68 3.78
C TYR A 27 11.22 1.94 5.27
N ALA A 28 9.97 1.92 5.75
CA ALA A 28 9.63 2.12 7.15
C ALA A 28 10.24 1.05 8.07
N LEU A 29 10.25 -0.20 7.62
CA LEU A 29 10.87 -1.32 8.34
C LEU A 29 12.40 -1.33 8.23
N GLY A 30 12.99 -0.60 7.28
CA GLY A 30 14.43 -0.65 6.99
C GLY A 30 14.95 -2.05 6.64
N ARG A 31 14.09 -2.91 6.07
CA ARG A 31 14.42 -4.26 5.58
C ARG A 31 13.55 -4.61 4.38
N SER A 32 13.94 -5.64 3.63
CA SER A 32 13.07 -6.24 2.62
C SER A 32 11.83 -6.86 3.27
N LEU A 33 10.72 -6.86 2.53
CA LEU A 33 9.49 -7.54 2.96
C LEU A 33 9.66 -9.05 2.94
N GLU A 34 9.09 -9.70 3.94
CA GLU A 34 9.01 -11.14 4.09
C GLU A 34 7.56 -11.60 3.91
N PHE A 35 7.36 -12.91 3.76
CA PHE A 35 6.01 -13.48 3.60
C PHE A 35 5.07 -13.14 4.77
N THR A 36 5.63 -12.96 5.97
CA THR A 36 4.88 -12.56 7.17
C THR A 36 4.30 -11.15 7.07
N ASP A 37 4.85 -10.29 6.20
CA ASP A 37 4.40 -8.91 6.04
C ASP A 37 3.20 -8.77 5.08
N GLU A 38 2.81 -9.83 4.37
CA GLU A 38 1.74 -9.78 3.36
C GLU A 38 0.43 -9.25 3.95
N GLN A 39 0.07 -9.66 5.17
CA GLN A 39 -1.14 -9.16 5.84
C GLN A 39 -1.04 -7.65 6.13
N THR A 40 0.14 -7.17 6.50
CA THR A 40 0.42 -5.75 6.76
C THR A 40 0.32 -4.96 5.45
N VAL A 41 0.91 -5.47 4.36
CA VAL A 41 0.82 -4.88 3.02
C VAL A 41 -0.64 -4.77 2.58
N GLU A 42 -1.42 -5.84 2.71
CA GLU A 42 -2.84 -5.79 2.35
C GLU A 42 -3.63 -4.77 3.18
N ALA A 43 -3.37 -4.68 4.48
CA ALA A 43 -4.00 -3.68 5.34
C ALA A 43 -3.66 -2.25 4.88
N LEU A 44 -2.39 -2.02 4.53
CA LEU A 44 -1.89 -0.76 3.99
C LEU A 44 -2.57 -0.39 2.67
N VAL A 45 -2.65 -1.34 1.73
CA VAL A 45 -3.28 -1.14 0.41
C VAL A 45 -4.76 -0.82 0.56
N ARG A 46 -5.47 -1.56 1.43
CA ARG A 46 -6.88 -1.27 1.74
C ARG A 46 -7.03 0.15 2.30
N GLY A 47 -6.15 0.55 3.20
CA GLY A 47 -6.14 1.90 3.76
C GLY A 47 -5.82 3.00 2.75
N PHE A 48 -4.84 2.76 1.88
CA PHE A 48 -4.47 3.66 0.81
C PHE A 48 -5.62 3.89 -0.17
N LYS A 49 -6.31 2.82 -0.55
CA LYS A 49 -7.51 2.88 -1.41
C LYS A 49 -8.65 3.65 -0.74
N ARG A 50 -8.91 3.41 0.56
CA ARG A 50 -9.93 4.16 1.33
C ARG A 50 -9.61 5.65 1.43
N SER A 51 -8.34 6.02 1.52
CA SER A 51 -7.89 7.41 1.50
C SER A 51 -7.96 8.07 0.12
N GLY A 52 -8.38 7.37 -0.93
CA GLY A 52 -8.35 7.93 -2.28
C GLY A 52 -6.95 8.07 -2.86
N TYR A 53 -6.02 7.21 -2.44
CA TYR A 53 -4.61 7.20 -2.87
C TYR A 53 -3.80 8.43 -2.42
N HIS A 54 -4.06 8.98 -1.23
CA HIS A 54 -3.26 10.04 -0.64
C HIS A 54 -1.95 9.52 -0.01
N LEU A 55 -0.82 10.04 -0.49
CA LEU A 55 0.51 9.54 -0.09
C LEU A 55 0.83 9.81 1.38
N CYS A 56 0.42 10.95 1.94
CA CYS A 56 0.65 11.27 3.34
C CYS A 56 -0.04 10.25 4.27
N ASP A 57 -1.27 9.85 3.92
CA ASP A 57 -2.04 8.86 4.67
C ASP A 57 -1.38 7.47 4.59
N LEU A 58 -0.79 7.11 3.45
CA LEU A 58 -0.04 5.87 3.29
C LEU A 58 1.19 5.82 4.21
N ILE A 59 1.95 6.92 4.25
CA ILE A 59 3.16 7.01 5.08
C ILE A 59 2.79 6.95 6.56
N ALA A 60 1.77 7.69 6.99
CA ALA A 60 1.28 7.65 8.36
C ALA A 60 0.88 6.22 8.79
N GLN A 61 0.10 5.54 7.94
CA GLN A 61 -0.31 4.15 8.19
C GLN A 61 0.88 3.18 8.26
N ALA A 62 1.90 3.35 7.41
CA ALA A 62 3.10 2.50 7.41
C ALA A 62 3.94 2.64 8.68
N VAL A 63 3.96 3.85 9.27
CA VAL A 63 4.68 4.10 10.53
C VAL A 63 3.87 3.61 11.72
N GLU A 64 2.53 3.71 11.68
CA GLU A 64 1.65 3.27 12.76
C GLU A 64 1.50 1.74 12.86
N THR A 65 1.77 0.99 11.79
CA THR A 65 1.67 -0.49 11.83
C THR A 65 2.57 -1.13 12.87
N GLU A 66 2.09 -2.21 13.50
CA GLU A 66 2.82 -2.94 14.54
C GLU A 66 4.18 -3.47 14.07
N ALA A 67 4.31 -3.80 12.79
CA ALA A 67 5.57 -4.23 12.19
C ALA A 67 6.71 -3.20 12.38
N SER A 68 6.39 -1.90 12.40
CA SER A 68 7.35 -0.81 12.62
C SER A 68 7.64 -0.55 14.10
N ARG A 69 6.74 -0.94 15.01
CA ARG A 69 6.84 -0.66 16.46
C ARG A 69 7.70 -1.64 17.25
N THR A 70 7.98 -2.82 16.70
CA THR A 70 8.78 -3.86 17.38
C THR A 70 10.30 -3.59 17.30
N ARG A 71 10.73 -2.39 16.86
CA ARG A 71 12.13 -1.98 16.78
C ARG A 71 12.53 -0.99 17.86
#